data_AF-A0A7S4MWY7-F1
#
_entry.id   AF-A0A7S4MWY7-F1
#
_cell.length_a   1.000
_cell.length_b   1.000
_cell.length_c   1.000
_cell.angle_alpha   90.00
_cell.angle_beta   90.00
_cell.angle_gamma   90.00
#
_symmetry.space_group_name_H-M   'P 1'
#
loop_
_entity.id
_entity.type
_entity.pdbx_description
1 polymer ?
#
loop_
_entity_poly.entity_id
_entity_poly.type
_entity_poly.pdbx_seq_one_letter_code
_entity_poly.pdbx_strand_id
1 'polypeptide(L)'
;EIPLDGIGEAIFSALLRNIYAGEHPSDELMEDKAREILDAADRFGCVNLKLLAESKLVEDGVTAETAAERISLADAKSCALLKETALNYLKANAEAVMKSPGWESIAESPKLLNQVITAMLPKRSNEEGNDGFDYMTVVDLRLRLQEEGLGEDGTREMLVQRLRDHSSTRANHSGRKWMISELN
;
A
#
# COMPACT_ATOMS: atom_id res chain seq x y z
N GLU A 1 6.34 -32.83 -7.29
CA GLU A 1 7.19 -31.63 -7.16
C GLU A 1 6.37 -30.43 -7.62
N ILE A 2 6.43 -29.31 -6.92
CA ILE A 2 5.78 -28.06 -7.34
C ILE A 2 6.89 -27.20 -7.92
N PRO A 3 7.03 -27.08 -9.26
CA PRO A 3 8.03 -26.22 -9.86
C PRO A 3 7.69 -24.77 -9.56
N LEU A 4 8.59 -24.08 -8.84
CA LEU A 4 8.47 -22.66 -8.57
C LEU A 4 9.29 -21.89 -9.61
N ASP A 5 8.66 -21.59 -10.73
CA ASP A 5 9.30 -20.76 -11.76
C ASP A 5 9.46 -19.32 -11.25
N GLY A 6 10.68 -18.79 -11.38
CA GLY A 6 11.00 -17.38 -11.18
C GLY A 6 11.32 -16.94 -9.74
N ILE A 7 11.58 -17.86 -8.80
CA ILE A 7 11.97 -17.49 -7.43
C ILE A 7 13.35 -18.06 -7.12
N GLY A 8 14.31 -17.19 -6.77
CA GLY A 8 15.64 -17.62 -6.35
C GLY A 8 15.60 -18.39 -5.02
N GLU A 9 16.52 -19.35 -4.84
CA GLU A 9 16.60 -20.18 -3.64
C GLU A 9 16.70 -19.35 -2.34
N ALA A 10 17.43 -18.24 -2.38
CA ALA A 10 17.58 -17.33 -1.24
C ALA A 10 16.25 -16.67 -0.85
N ILE A 11 15.43 -16.26 -1.83
CA ILE A 11 14.12 -15.63 -1.60
C ILE A 11 13.14 -16.66 -1.07
N PHE A 12 13.16 -17.87 -1.64
CA PHE A 12 12.30 -18.96 -1.17
C PHE A 12 12.64 -19.38 0.27
N SER A 13 13.92 -19.45 0.61
CA SER A 13 14.37 -19.70 1.98
C SER A 13 13.92 -18.59 2.94
N ALA A 14 14.06 -17.33 2.54
CA ALA A 14 13.61 -16.19 3.34
C ALA A 14 12.08 -16.18 3.54
N LEU A 15 11.31 -16.53 2.50
CA LEU A 15 9.86 -16.72 2.59
C LEU A 15 9.50 -17.81 3.59
N LEU A 16 10.13 -18.98 3.51
CA LEU A 16 9.86 -20.08 4.44
C LEU A 16 10.20 -19.68 5.88
N ARG A 17 11.33 -18.99 6.11
CA ARG A 17 11.67 -18.49 7.45
C ARG A 17 10.66 -17.48 7.95
N ASN A 18 10.17 -16.59 7.10
CA ASN A 18 9.13 -15.64 7.48
C ASN A 18 7.83 -16.35 7.87
N ILE A 19 7.41 -17.35 7.09
CA ILE A 19 6.18 -18.11 7.34
C ILE A 19 6.28 -18.94 8.62
N TYR A 20 7.39 -19.65 8.82
CA TYR A 20 7.52 -20.62 9.91
C TYR A 20 8.10 -20.04 11.20
N ALA A 21 8.99 -19.06 11.11
CA ALA A 21 9.68 -18.47 12.27
C ALA A 21 9.27 -17.01 12.54
N GLY A 22 8.54 -16.37 11.62
CA GLY A 22 8.23 -14.93 11.72
C GLY A 22 9.46 -14.04 11.54
N GLU A 23 10.58 -14.60 11.08
CA GLU A 23 11.83 -13.86 10.89
C GLU A 23 11.78 -13.01 9.62
N HIS A 24 12.33 -11.80 9.69
CA HIS A 24 12.58 -11.00 8.49
C HIS A 24 13.80 -11.55 7.71
N PRO A 25 13.82 -11.41 6.37
CA PRO A 25 15.02 -11.65 5.58
C PRO A 25 16.18 -10.76 6.03
N SER A 26 17.41 -11.18 5.72
CA SER A 26 18.61 -10.34 5.95
C SER A 26 18.49 -9.02 5.21
N ASP A 27 18.96 -7.93 5.84
CA ASP A 27 18.92 -6.58 5.25
C ASP A 27 19.64 -6.51 3.89
N GLU A 28 20.79 -7.17 3.74
CA GLU A 28 21.52 -7.27 2.47
C GLU A 28 20.66 -7.87 1.34
N LEU A 29 19.86 -8.89 1.64
CA LEU A 29 18.99 -9.53 0.67
C LEU A 29 17.81 -8.61 0.30
N MET A 30 17.33 -7.82 1.26
CA MET A 30 16.29 -6.84 1.02
C MET A 30 16.79 -5.69 0.14
N GLU A 31 17.98 -5.16 0.39
CA GLU A 31 18.55 -4.07 -0.44
C GLU A 31 18.75 -4.52 -1.89
N ASP A 32 19.30 -5.71 -2.11
CA ASP A 32 19.59 -6.19 -3.46
C ASP A 32 18.35 -6.73 -4.19
N LYS A 33 17.38 -7.29 -3.46
CA LYS A 33 16.27 -8.08 -4.04
C LYS A 33 14.88 -7.72 -3.53
N ALA A 34 14.68 -6.53 -2.96
CA ALA A 34 13.38 -6.08 -2.46
C ALA A 34 12.24 -6.29 -3.45
N ARG A 35 12.47 -6.04 -4.74
CA ARG A 35 11.46 -6.25 -5.80
C ARG A 35 11.07 -7.72 -5.97
N GLU A 36 12.05 -8.61 -6.07
CA GLU A 36 11.79 -10.05 -6.24
C GLU A 36 11.12 -10.63 -4.98
N ILE A 37 11.52 -10.15 -3.79
CA ILE A 37 10.90 -10.52 -2.52
C ILE A 37 9.46 -10.04 -2.47
N LEU A 38 9.18 -8.80 -2.90
CA LEU A 38 7.82 -8.28 -2.97
C LEU A 38 6.95 -9.11 -3.93
N ASP A 39 7.48 -9.45 -5.11
CA ASP A 39 6.78 -10.29 -6.09
C ASP A 39 6.46 -11.67 -5.53
N ALA A 40 7.41 -12.28 -4.83
CA ALA A 40 7.21 -13.57 -4.22
C ALA A 40 6.24 -13.49 -3.03
N ALA A 41 6.36 -12.46 -2.17
CA ALA A 41 5.45 -12.22 -1.06
C ALA A 41 4.01 -12.04 -1.52
N ASP A 42 3.79 -11.28 -2.61
CA ASP A 42 2.47 -11.10 -3.22
C ASP A 42 1.93 -12.42 -3.80
N ARG A 43 2.77 -13.21 -4.46
CA ARG A 43 2.39 -14.53 -5.01
C ARG A 43 1.99 -15.54 -3.93
N PHE A 44 2.66 -15.52 -2.78
CA PHE A 44 2.37 -16.44 -1.66
C PHE A 44 1.42 -15.85 -0.61
N GLY A 45 0.95 -14.61 -0.77
CA GLY A 45 0.06 -13.94 0.18
C GLY A 45 0.71 -13.64 1.55
N CYS A 46 2.04 -13.48 1.59
CA CYS A 46 2.79 -13.19 2.81
C CYS A 46 2.74 -11.69 3.12
N VAL A 47 1.67 -11.25 3.81
CA VAL A 47 1.42 -9.83 4.12
C VAL A 47 2.58 -9.17 4.86
N ASN A 48 3.11 -9.78 5.92
CA ASN A 48 4.18 -9.19 6.72
C ASN A 48 5.44 -8.91 5.88
N LEU A 49 5.81 -9.86 5.03
CA LEU A 49 6.97 -9.72 4.16
C LEU A 49 6.75 -8.66 3.07
N LYS A 50 5.53 -8.59 2.53
CA LYS A 50 5.12 -7.58 1.55
C LYS A 50 5.23 -6.17 2.13
N LEU A 51 4.72 -5.94 3.34
CA LEU A 51 4.79 -4.65 4.03
C LEU A 51 6.24 -4.24 4.36
N LEU A 52 7.08 -5.21 4.72
CA LEU A 52 8.50 -4.97 4.99
C LEU A 52 9.26 -4.59 3.72
N ALA A 53 9.08 -5.35 2.64
CA ALA A 53 9.70 -5.07 1.35
C ALA A 53 9.23 -3.71 0.79
N GLU A 54 7.96 -3.38 0.97
CA GLU A 54 7.41 -2.07 0.61
C GLU A 54 8.10 -0.93 1.38
N SER A 55 8.26 -1.08 2.70
CA SER A 55 8.93 -0.08 3.54
C SER A 55 10.38 0.14 3.11
N LYS A 56 11.09 -0.94 2.77
CA LYS A 56 12.47 -0.87 2.25
C LYS A 56 12.55 -0.15 0.91
N LEU A 57 11.66 -0.45 -0.04
CA LEU A 57 11.62 0.24 -1.33
C LEU A 57 11.35 1.75 -1.23
N VAL A 58 10.66 2.17 -0.17
CA VAL A 58 10.44 3.59 0.17
C VAL A 58 11.68 4.19 0.81
N GLU A 59 12.35 3.49 1.72
CA GLU A 59 13.63 3.90 2.36
C GLU A 59 14.74 4.08 1.33
N ASP A 60 14.84 3.18 0.35
CA ASP A 60 15.82 3.25 -0.75
C ASP A 60 15.68 4.50 -1.63
N GLY A 61 14.56 5.23 -1.48
CA GLY A 61 14.37 6.55 -2.04
C GLY A 61 13.85 6.56 -3.47
N VAL A 62 12.79 7.34 -3.71
CA VAL A 62 12.19 7.54 -5.03
C VAL A 62 12.93 8.63 -5.80
N THR A 63 13.48 8.30 -6.96
CA THR A 63 14.15 9.26 -7.86
C THR A 63 13.27 9.57 -9.07
N ALA A 64 13.57 10.63 -9.83
CA ALA A 64 12.74 11.02 -10.99
C ALA A 64 12.64 9.92 -12.06
N GLU A 65 13.70 9.15 -12.27
CA GLU A 65 13.76 8.06 -13.25
C GLU A 65 13.02 6.80 -12.76
N THR A 66 13.09 6.52 -11.47
CA THR A 66 12.51 5.32 -10.86
C THR A 66 11.08 5.52 -10.36
N ALA A 67 10.62 6.78 -10.24
CA ALA A 67 9.28 7.11 -9.76
C ALA A 67 8.19 6.45 -10.61
N ALA A 68 8.33 6.50 -11.92
CA ALA A 68 7.33 5.92 -12.82
C ALA A 68 7.25 4.40 -12.70
N GLU A 69 8.41 3.73 -12.64
CA GLU A 69 8.49 2.28 -12.43
C GLU A 69 7.91 1.87 -11.07
N ARG A 70 8.22 2.62 -10.01
CA ARG A 70 7.68 2.38 -8.67
C ARG A 70 6.16 2.55 -8.61
N ILE A 71 5.59 3.52 -9.32
CA ILE A 71 4.13 3.69 -9.41
C ILE A 71 3.50 2.47 -10.09
N SER A 72 4.05 2.02 -11.22
CA SER A 72 3.55 0.85 -11.95
C SER A 72 3.64 -0.42 -11.10
N LEU A 73 4.76 -0.62 -10.41
CA LEU A 73 4.96 -1.74 -9.50
C LEU A 73 4.01 -1.69 -8.31
N ALA A 74 3.81 -0.51 -7.71
CA ALA A 74 2.91 -0.35 -6.58
C ALA A 74 1.45 -0.60 -6.95
N ASP A 75 1.03 -0.20 -8.15
CA ASP A 75 -0.31 -0.53 -8.65
C ASP A 75 -0.48 -2.03 -8.92
N ALA A 76 0.51 -2.66 -9.57
CA ALA A 76 0.48 -4.10 -9.87
C ALA A 76 0.42 -4.97 -8.60
N LYS A 77 1.10 -4.56 -7.53
CA LYS A 77 1.19 -5.31 -6.26
C LYS A 77 0.26 -4.79 -5.17
N SER A 78 -0.58 -3.79 -5.47
CA SER A 78 -1.47 -3.15 -4.48
C SER A 78 -0.73 -2.64 -3.23
N CYS A 79 0.47 -2.08 -3.42
CA CYS A 79 1.31 -1.52 -2.36
C CYS A 79 0.91 -0.05 -2.09
N ALA A 80 0.13 0.18 -1.03
CA ALA A 80 -0.44 1.49 -0.74
C ALA A 80 0.60 2.56 -0.34
N LEU A 81 1.60 2.21 0.48
CA LEU A 81 2.61 3.14 1.00
C LEU A 81 3.59 3.55 -0.11
N LEU A 82 4.04 2.59 -0.91
CA LEU A 82 4.92 2.88 -2.04
C LEU A 82 4.21 3.75 -3.09
N LYS A 83 2.92 3.48 -3.34
CA LYS A 83 2.11 4.29 -4.25
C LYS A 83 1.95 5.72 -3.75
N GLU A 84 1.65 5.91 -2.47
CA GLU A 84 1.48 7.24 -1.87
C GLU A 84 2.78 8.06 -1.93
N THR A 85 3.91 7.45 -1.55
CA THR A 85 5.21 8.13 -1.55
C THR A 85 5.68 8.47 -2.95
N ALA A 86 5.54 7.56 -3.91
CA ALA A 86 5.90 7.81 -5.30
C ALA A 86 5.01 8.89 -5.96
N LEU A 87 3.70 8.90 -5.67
CA LEU A 87 2.80 9.95 -6.14
C LEU A 87 3.10 11.31 -5.50
N ASN A 88 3.46 11.35 -4.21
CA ASN A 88 3.87 12.59 -3.55
C ASN A 88 5.16 13.15 -4.15
N TYR A 89 6.14 12.29 -4.45
CA TYR A 89 7.35 12.69 -5.18
C TYR A 89 7.03 13.24 -6.56
N LEU A 90 6.12 12.58 -7.27
CA LEU A 90 5.67 12.99 -8.60
C LEU A 90 4.97 14.36 -8.56
N LYS A 91 4.15 14.65 -7.54
CA LYS A 91 3.54 15.98 -7.37
C LYS A 91 4.59 17.08 -7.19
N ALA A 92 5.66 16.79 -6.44
CA ALA A 92 6.72 17.76 -6.18
C ALA A 92 7.64 17.96 -7.40
N ASN A 93 7.86 16.91 -8.21
CA ASN A 93 8.83 16.88 -9.30
C ASN A 93 8.22 16.45 -10.64
N ALA A 94 6.98 16.88 -10.93
CA ALA A 94 6.21 16.39 -12.07
C ALA A 94 6.93 16.55 -13.41
N GLU A 95 7.59 17.69 -13.63
CA GLU A 95 8.32 17.97 -14.87
C GLU A 95 9.49 16.98 -15.09
N ALA A 96 10.23 16.64 -14.03
CA ALA A 96 11.35 15.71 -14.12
C ALA A 96 10.86 14.28 -14.39
N VAL A 97 9.77 13.87 -13.73
CA VAL A 97 9.21 12.52 -13.91
C VAL A 97 8.58 12.37 -15.31
N MET A 98 7.89 13.39 -15.83
CA MET A 98 7.28 13.34 -17.16
C MET A 98 8.31 13.29 -18.31
N LYS A 99 9.52 13.81 -18.08
CA LYS A 99 10.64 13.70 -19.03
C LYS A 99 11.37 12.35 -18.93
N SER A 100 11.12 11.57 -17.89
CA SER A 100 11.74 10.26 -17.73
C SER A 100 11.19 9.26 -18.76
N PRO A 101 12.01 8.31 -19.25
CA PRO A 101 11.55 7.27 -20.15
C PRO A 101 10.48 6.37 -19.52
N GLY A 102 10.51 6.21 -18.18
CA GLY A 102 9.51 5.41 -17.46
C GLY A 102 8.09 5.98 -17.52
N TRP A 103 7.94 7.27 -17.83
CA TRP A 103 6.62 7.89 -17.99
C TRP A 103 5.83 7.34 -19.17
N GLU A 104 6.50 6.85 -20.22
CA GLU A 104 5.83 6.24 -21.37
C GLU A 104 4.99 5.02 -20.94
N SER A 105 5.51 4.19 -20.04
CA SER A 105 4.78 3.03 -19.48
C SER A 105 3.51 3.45 -18.72
N ILE A 106 3.54 4.59 -18.03
CA ILE A 106 2.34 5.15 -17.38
C ILE A 106 1.37 5.68 -18.43
N ALA A 107 1.86 6.36 -19.46
CA ALA A 107 1.06 6.89 -20.55
C ALA A 107 0.38 5.82 -21.40
N GLU A 108 1.01 4.65 -21.55
CA GLU A 108 0.46 3.47 -22.22
C GLU A 108 -0.73 2.86 -21.46
N SER A 109 -0.85 3.12 -20.15
CA SER A 109 -1.94 2.61 -19.31
C SER A 109 -2.91 3.73 -18.91
N PRO A 110 -4.07 3.86 -19.59
CA PRO A 110 -5.06 4.89 -19.28
C PRO A 110 -5.57 4.84 -17.83
N LYS A 111 -5.58 3.65 -17.23
CA LYS A 111 -5.99 3.45 -15.83
C LYS A 111 -5.01 4.09 -14.87
N LEU A 112 -3.71 3.82 -15.03
CA LEU A 112 -2.66 4.39 -14.20
C LEU A 112 -2.61 5.91 -14.37
N LEU A 113 -2.69 6.39 -15.62
CA LEU A 113 -2.67 7.81 -15.92
C LEU A 113 -3.85 8.55 -15.25
N ASN A 114 -5.07 7.99 -15.29
CA ASN A 114 -6.22 8.55 -14.56
C ASN A 114 -6.01 8.60 -13.04
N GLN A 115 -5.38 7.58 -12.45
CA GLN A 115 -5.06 7.59 -11.02
C GLN A 115 -4.02 8.65 -10.68
N VAL A 116 -2.99 8.82 -11.50
CA VAL A 116 -1.97 9.87 -11.31
C VAL A 116 -2.60 11.26 -11.41
N ILE A 117 -3.43 11.50 -12.44
CA ILE A 117 -4.16 12.77 -12.59
C ILE A 117 -5.05 13.01 -11.37
N THR A 118 -5.83 12.00 -10.94
CA THR A 118 -6.70 12.11 -9.77
C THR A 118 -5.90 12.44 -8.51
N ALA A 119 -4.73 11.83 -8.35
CA ALA A 119 -3.85 12.13 -7.22
C ALA A 119 -3.34 13.57 -7.28
N MET A 120 -2.97 14.09 -8.46
CA MET A 120 -2.50 15.47 -8.64
C MET A 120 -3.57 16.53 -8.36
N LEU A 121 -4.85 16.19 -8.54
CA LEU A 121 -5.92 17.14 -8.26
C LEU A 121 -5.93 17.51 -6.77
N PRO A 122 -6.13 18.80 -6.44
CA PRO A 122 -6.28 19.20 -5.05
C PRO A 122 -7.52 18.50 -4.48
N LYS A 123 -7.36 17.83 -3.33
CA LYS A 123 -8.50 17.30 -2.58
C LYS A 123 -9.40 18.46 -2.19
N ARG A 124 -10.64 18.48 -2.68
CA ARG A 124 -11.61 19.52 -2.31
C ARG A 124 -11.81 19.48 -0.80
N SER A 125 -11.56 20.60 -0.13
CA SER A 125 -11.47 20.67 1.34
C SER A 125 -12.82 20.71 2.05
N ASN A 126 -13.93 20.88 1.32
CA ASN A 126 -15.21 21.22 1.91
C ASN A 126 -16.31 20.27 1.45
N GLU A 127 -16.42 19.13 2.13
CA GLU A 127 -17.69 18.43 2.25
C GLU A 127 -17.96 18.25 3.75
N GLU A 128 -18.99 18.93 4.25
CA GLU A 128 -19.53 18.72 5.59
C GLU A 128 -19.94 17.25 5.69
N GLY A 129 -19.19 16.45 6.47
CA GLY A 129 -19.37 15.00 6.56
C GLY A 129 -18.14 14.16 6.21
N ASN A 130 -16.99 14.77 5.87
CA ASN A 130 -15.77 14.00 5.66
C ASN A 130 -15.29 13.39 6.99
N ASP A 131 -15.17 12.07 7.04
CA ASP A 131 -14.73 11.27 8.18
C ASP A 131 -13.23 11.40 8.52
N GLY A 132 -12.52 12.25 7.77
CA GLY A 132 -11.10 12.57 7.97
C GLY A 132 -10.15 11.48 7.46
N PHE A 133 -10.63 10.25 7.21
CA PHE A 133 -9.82 9.16 6.68
C PHE A 133 -9.21 9.51 5.31
N ASP A 134 -9.90 10.35 4.55
CA ASP A 134 -9.44 10.78 3.24
C ASP A 134 -8.15 11.61 3.29
N TYR A 135 -7.84 12.30 4.39
CA TYR A 135 -6.62 13.09 4.56
C TYR A 135 -5.49 12.36 5.29
N MET A 136 -5.77 11.17 5.84
CA MET A 136 -4.76 10.39 6.54
C MET A 136 -3.74 9.79 5.58
N THR A 137 -2.50 9.66 6.06
CA THR A 137 -1.44 8.93 5.35
C THR A 137 -1.70 7.43 5.42
N VAL A 138 -1.10 6.66 4.53
CA VAL A 138 -1.19 5.19 4.57
C VAL A 138 -0.62 4.63 5.88
N VAL A 139 0.38 5.28 6.46
CA VAL A 139 0.94 4.91 7.77
C VAL A 139 -0.11 5.05 8.86
N ASP A 140 -0.80 6.19 8.92
CA ASP A 140 -1.86 6.43 9.91
C ASP A 140 -3.05 5.48 9.72
N LEU A 141 -3.42 5.18 8.47
CA LEU A 141 -4.48 4.23 8.14
C LEU A 141 -4.13 2.81 8.61
N ARG A 142 -2.89 2.36 8.37
CA ARG A 142 -2.40 1.05 8.84
C ARG A 142 -2.36 0.98 10.36
N LEU A 143 -1.87 2.02 11.03
CA LEU A 143 -1.83 2.07 12.49
C LEU A 143 -3.24 1.91 13.08
N ARG A 144 -4.23 2.61 12.55
CA ARG A 144 -5.63 2.46 12.99
C ARG A 144 -6.20 1.07 12.70
N LEU A 145 -5.85 0.47 11.56
CA LEU A 145 -6.28 -0.89 11.26
C LEU A 145 -5.65 -1.90 12.23
N GLN A 146 -4.38 -1.70 12.60
CA GLN A 146 -3.68 -2.53 13.58
C GLN A 146 -4.32 -2.45 14.96
N GLU A 147 -4.64 -1.24 15.42
CA GLU A 147 -5.33 -0.99 16.71
C GLU A 147 -6.68 -1.70 16.79
N GLU A 148 -7.40 -1.76 15.67
CA GLU A 148 -8.71 -2.39 15.57
C GLU A 148 -8.63 -3.87 15.14
N GLY A 149 -7.42 -4.42 14.93
CA GLY A 149 -7.18 -5.82 14.56
C GLY A 149 -7.67 -6.18 13.15
N LEU A 150 -7.72 -5.22 12.24
CA LEU A 150 -8.16 -5.36 10.86
C LEU A 150 -6.98 -5.60 9.91
N GLY A 151 -7.25 -6.20 8.74
CA GLY A 151 -6.21 -6.46 7.74
C GLY A 151 -5.57 -5.19 7.18
N GLU A 152 -4.25 -5.10 7.28
CA GLU A 152 -3.42 -3.95 6.84
C GLU A 152 -2.99 -4.02 5.36
N ASP A 153 -3.30 -5.11 4.66
CA ASP A 153 -2.95 -5.32 3.26
C ASP A 153 -4.00 -4.78 2.28
N GLY A 154 -3.54 -4.37 1.10
CA GLY A 154 -4.35 -3.89 -0.01
C GLY A 154 -4.11 -2.42 -0.34
N THR A 155 -4.89 -1.91 -1.29
CA THR A 155 -4.76 -0.53 -1.75
C THR A 155 -5.24 0.45 -0.67
N ARG A 156 -4.83 1.72 -0.79
CA ARG A 156 -5.25 2.79 0.12
C ARG A 156 -6.78 2.86 0.27
N GLU A 157 -7.50 2.67 -0.83
CA GLU A 157 -8.97 2.69 -0.87
C GLU A 157 -9.56 1.54 -0.05
N MET A 158 -8.96 0.35 -0.09
CA MET A 158 -9.39 -0.79 0.73
C MET A 158 -9.17 -0.51 2.22
N LEU A 159 -8.04 0.09 2.59
CA LEU A 159 -7.74 0.46 3.98
C LEU A 159 -8.77 1.46 4.52
N VAL A 160 -9.05 2.53 3.75
CA VAL A 160 -10.07 3.54 4.10
C VAL A 160 -11.45 2.91 4.21
N GLN A 161 -11.84 2.05 3.25
CA GLN A 161 -13.16 1.43 3.25
C GLN A 161 -13.35 0.51 4.46
N ARG A 162 -12.34 -0.28 4.83
CA ARG A 162 -12.41 -1.13 6.05
C ARG A 162 -12.62 -0.30 7.31
N LEU A 163 -11.93 0.84 7.44
CA LEU A 163 -12.12 1.74 8.58
C LEU A 163 -13.52 2.36 8.60
N ARG A 164 -14.08 2.72 7.45
CA ARG A 164 -15.46 3.22 7.31
C ARG A 164 -16.50 2.17 7.69
N ASP A 165 -16.31 0.94 7.26
CA ASP A 165 -17.22 -0.16 7.57
C ASP A 165 -17.15 -0.49 9.07
N HIS A 166 -15.95 -0.46 9.67
CA HIS A 166 -15.77 -0.67 11.10
C HIS A 166 -16.36 0.45 11.96
N SER A 167 -16.18 1.72 11.56
CA SER A 167 -16.76 2.85 12.28
C SER A 167 -18.29 2.83 12.22
N SER A 168 -18.86 2.51 11.05
CA SER A 168 -20.31 2.38 10.84
C SER A 168 -20.92 1.24 11.66
N THR A 169 -20.23 0.10 11.77
CA THR A 169 -20.70 -1.01 12.61
C THR A 169 -20.64 -0.69 14.10
N ARG A 170 -19.59 -0.01 14.59
CA ARG A 170 -19.52 0.49 15.98
C ARG A 170 -20.62 1.50 16.29
N ALA A 171 -20.89 2.45 15.39
CA ALA A 171 -21.96 3.43 15.57
C ALA A 171 -23.34 2.76 15.70
N ASN A 172 -23.63 1.76 14.87
CA ASN A 172 -24.88 1.01 14.93
C ASN A 172 -25.02 0.17 16.22
N HIS A 173 -23.93 -0.40 16.73
CA HIS A 173 -23.96 -1.13 18.01
C HIS A 173 -24.18 -0.19 19.21
N SER A 174 -23.57 1.00 19.21
CA SER A 174 -23.82 2.02 20.24
C SER A 174 -25.25 2.55 20.20
N GLY A 175 -25.78 2.85 19.01
CA GLY A 175 -27.15 3.34 18.84
C GLY A 175 -28.19 2.32 19.32
N ARG A 176 -27.98 1.03 19.00
CA ARG A 176 -28.83 -0.04 19.53
C ARG A 176 -28.74 -0.14 21.05
N LYS A 177 -27.54 -0.14 21.63
CA LYS A 177 -27.31 -0.24 23.08
C LYS A 177 -27.97 0.92 23.86
N TRP A 178 -27.95 2.12 23.28
CA TRP A 178 -28.66 3.29 23.84
C TRP A 178 -30.18 3.11 23.83
N MET A 179 -30.78 2.63 22.72
CA MET A 179 -32.23 2.40 22.66
C MET A 179 -32.71 1.37 23.69
N ILE A 180 -31.92 0.34 24.00
CA ILE A 180 -32.27 -0.68 25.01
C ILE A 180 -32.15 -0.16 26.45
N SER A 181 -31.24 0.80 26.71
CA SER A 181 -31.13 1.45 28.02
C SER A 181 -32.19 2.52 28.27
N GLU A 182 -32.75 3.12 27.22
CA GLU A 182 -33.81 4.13 27.33
C GLU A 182 -35.21 3.51 27.55
N LEU A 183 -35.35 2.21 27.26
CA LEU A 183 -36.61 1.45 27.36
C LEU A 183 -36.77 0.65 28.67
N ASN A 184 -35.83 0.76 29.60
CA ASN A 184 -35.80 -0.01 30.85
C ASN A 184 -35.48 0.88 32.05
#